data_AF-A0AAV1IBI4-F1
#
_entry.id   AF-A0AAV1IBI4-F1
#
_cell.length_a   1.000
_cell.length_b   1.000
_cell.length_c   1.000
_cell.angle_alpha   90.00
_cell.angle_beta   90.00
_cell.angle_gamma   90.00
#
_symmetry.space_group_name_H-M   'P 1'
#
loop_
_entity.id
_entity.type
_entity.pdbx_description
1 polymer ?
#
loop_
_entity_poly.entity_id
_entity_poly.type
_entity_poly.pdbx_seq_one_letter_code
_entity_poly.pdbx_strand_id
1 'polypeptide(L)'
;MSIVDLGAAASWKLKGQGNANAVFEYIGTDADKAGQVLRVRKQKLLLDTHSDTPTELQLLEREIWGSLINDWSSEAIVQQQYEDRVLKPLLGSDFIYQDRHIQLTPEYAAALSQLHQLQLARQAWLEHDHTVFPGPVHATPGNEGTRVCTICVELKPKCGFLPTSACIHPKHAIKREIPRFQLHQHLKCAQGKVQRHSAYNPLDLFSGDVARMQRALRALLRDPQNNLRLFVDGVQAAPGRLEHQLAEISAPQGGIEPFLEHLAITLQHAGILELVLAAQKLDAHDVEDFSKWTERLPMVHCGTI
;
A
#
# COMPACT_ATOMS: atom_id res chain seq x y z
N MET A 1 -9.63 24.41 -1.47
CA MET A 1 -8.43 23.66 -1.90
C MET A 1 -7.32 24.67 -2.14
N SER A 2 -6.15 24.49 -1.51
CA SER A 2 -4.99 25.36 -1.80
C SER A 2 -4.45 25.02 -3.20
N ILE A 3 -4.19 26.04 -4.01
CA ILE A 3 -3.48 25.85 -5.28
C ILE A 3 -2.05 25.52 -4.90
N VAL A 4 -1.67 24.26 -5.11
CA VAL A 4 -0.28 23.82 -4.92
C VAL A 4 0.44 24.10 -6.22
N ASP A 5 1.46 24.96 -6.19
CA ASP A 5 2.34 25.09 -7.34
C ASP A 5 3.18 23.82 -7.44
N LEU A 6 2.99 23.05 -8.52
CA LEU A 6 3.71 21.81 -8.81
C LEU A 6 4.94 22.05 -9.71
N GLY A 7 5.20 23.28 -10.16
CA GLY A 7 6.17 23.57 -11.20
C GLY A 7 5.78 22.93 -12.54
N ALA A 8 6.71 22.86 -13.50
CA ALA A 8 6.45 22.29 -14.82
C ALA A 8 6.16 20.77 -14.76
N ALA A 9 5.27 20.26 -15.62
CA ALA A 9 5.01 18.81 -15.73
C ALA A 9 6.27 18.00 -16.09
N ALA A 10 7.22 18.61 -16.80
CA ALA A 10 8.53 18.02 -17.11
C ALA A 10 9.43 17.79 -15.88
N SER A 11 9.14 18.46 -14.76
CA SER A 11 9.83 18.25 -13.48
C SER A 11 9.36 17.00 -12.75
N TRP A 12 8.40 16.25 -13.30
CA TRP A 12 7.85 15.03 -12.71
C TRP A 12 8.08 13.83 -13.63
N LYS A 13 8.88 12.87 -13.18
CA LYS A 13 9.27 11.68 -13.95
C LYS A 13 8.52 10.45 -13.45
N LEU A 14 8.01 9.61 -14.36
CA LEU A 14 7.32 8.38 -13.95
C LEU A 14 8.26 7.46 -13.14
N LYS A 15 7.90 7.21 -11.88
CA LYS A 15 8.62 6.34 -10.95
C LYS A 15 8.03 4.94 -10.90
N GLY A 16 6.70 4.84 -10.97
CA GLY A 16 5.99 3.56 -10.94
C GLY A 16 4.50 3.70 -11.20
N GLN A 17 3.82 2.58 -11.39
CA GLN A 17 2.37 2.56 -11.58
C GLN A 17 1.74 1.29 -11.04
N GLY A 18 0.51 1.40 -10.54
CA GLY A 18 -0.38 0.30 -10.22
C GLY A 18 -1.62 0.32 -11.11
N ASN A 19 -2.64 -0.45 -10.72
CA ASN A 19 -3.89 -0.52 -11.47
C ASN A 19 -4.63 0.82 -11.46
N ALA A 20 -4.65 1.51 -10.32
CA ALA A 20 -5.48 2.70 -10.13
C ALA A 20 -4.71 4.03 -10.18
N ASN A 21 -3.39 4.01 -9.97
CA ASN A 21 -2.57 5.21 -9.81
C ASN A 21 -1.23 5.08 -10.57
N ALA A 22 -0.71 6.21 -11.02
CA ALA A 22 0.68 6.41 -11.43
C ALA A 22 1.40 7.28 -10.39
N VAL A 23 2.68 7.05 -10.16
CA VAL A 23 3.51 7.79 -9.20
C VAL A 23 4.68 8.40 -9.95
N PHE A 24 4.88 9.71 -9.78
CA PHE A 24 5.92 10.49 -10.42
C PHE A 24 6.88 11.03 -9.36
N GLU A 25 8.19 10.88 -9.55
CA GLU A 25 9.21 11.51 -8.70
C GLU A 25 9.53 12.91 -9.18
N TYR A 26 9.76 13.82 -8.25
CA TYR A 26 10.22 15.17 -8.58
C TYR A 26 11.70 15.14 -8.99
N ILE A 27 11.99 15.69 -10.18
CA ILE A 27 13.34 15.81 -10.76
C ILE A 27 13.72 17.26 -11.10
N GLY A 28 12.93 18.22 -10.64
CA GLY A 28 13.23 19.64 -10.84
C GLY A 28 14.21 20.19 -9.81
N THR A 29 14.41 21.51 -9.84
CA THR A 29 15.39 22.22 -9.01
C THR A 29 14.79 22.89 -7.77
N ASP A 30 13.47 22.82 -7.58
CA ASP A 30 12.80 23.42 -6.44
C ASP A 30 13.07 22.59 -5.18
N ALA A 31 13.71 23.22 -4.19
CA ALA A 31 14.09 22.59 -2.94
C ALA A 31 12.88 22.14 -2.11
N ASP A 32 11.75 22.85 -2.19
CA ASP A 32 10.54 22.52 -1.42
C ASP A 32 9.83 21.26 -1.94
N LYS A 33 10.16 20.85 -3.17
CA LYS A 33 9.62 19.66 -3.84
C LYS A 33 10.61 18.51 -3.92
N ALA A 34 11.87 18.75 -3.57
CA ALA A 34 12.89 17.72 -3.56
C ALA A 34 12.50 16.59 -2.60
N GLY A 35 12.58 15.35 -3.08
CA GLY A 35 12.17 14.18 -2.30
C GLY A 35 10.65 14.01 -2.16
N GLN A 36 9.85 14.67 -3.00
CA GLN A 36 8.40 14.42 -3.10
C GLN A 36 8.06 13.52 -4.29
N VAL A 37 6.94 12.81 -4.16
CA VAL A 37 6.27 12.12 -5.26
C VAL A 37 4.87 12.70 -5.47
N LEU A 38 4.47 12.76 -6.74
CA LEU A 38 3.11 13.07 -7.16
C LEU A 38 2.44 11.76 -7.56
N ARG A 39 1.44 11.33 -6.80
CA ARG A 39 0.61 10.18 -7.13
C ARG A 39 -0.66 10.67 -7.81
N VAL A 40 -0.95 10.20 -9.02
CA VAL A 40 -2.10 10.66 -9.82
C VAL A 40 -2.99 9.46 -10.15
N ARG A 41 -4.31 9.62 -9.98
CA ARG A 41 -5.29 8.61 -10.44
C ARG A 41 -5.20 8.43 -11.95
N LYS A 42 -5.36 7.21 -12.41
CA LYS A 42 -5.59 6.92 -13.84
C LYS A 42 -7.06 7.10 -14.19
N GLN A 43 -7.35 7.55 -15.40
CA GLN A 43 -8.71 7.48 -15.94
C GLN A 43 -9.10 6.02 -16.10
N LYS A 44 -10.30 5.66 -15.64
CA LYS A 44 -10.91 4.39 -16.02
C LYS A 44 -11.44 4.54 -17.44
N LEU A 45 -10.93 3.74 -18.36
CA LEU A 45 -11.55 3.54 -19.67
C LEU A 45 -12.87 2.80 -19.45
N LEU A 46 -13.98 3.53 -19.26
CA LEU A 46 -15.38 3.21 -19.58
C LEU A 46 -16.40 3.81 -18.57
N LEU A 47 -17.36 4.56 -19.11
CA LEU A 47 -18.78 4.66 -18.69
C LEU A 47 -19.19 5.43 -17.42
N ASP A 48 -18.39 6.34 -16.88
CA ASP A 48 -18.95 7.30 -15.89
C ASP A 48 -19.74 8.39 -16.63
N THR A 49 -20.98 8.07 -16.99
CA THR A 49 -22.03 9.09 -17.10
C THR A 49 -22.14 9.73 -15.72
N HIS A 50 -21.61 10.93 -15.56
CA HIS A 50 -21.81 11.75 -14.37
C HIS A 50 -23.31 12.06 -14.24
N SER A 51 -24.07 11.18 -13.58
CA SER A 51 -25.36 11.55 -13.01
C SER A 51 -25.09 12.25 -11.68
N ASP A 52 -25.65 13.45 -11.48
CA ASP A 52 -25.56 14.17 -10.21
C ASP A 52 -26.24 13.43 -9.04
N THR A 53 -27.08 12.43 -9.37
CA THR A 53 -27.72 11.53 -8.41
C THR A 53 -26.74 10.45 -7.93
N PRO A 54 -26.57 10.26 -6.61
CA PRO A 54 -25.81 9.14 -6.06
C PRO A 54 -26.37 7.80 -6.49
N THR A 55 -25.49 6.85 -6.80
CA THR A 55 -25.86 5.44 -7.01
C THR A 55 -26.37 4.81 -5.70
N GLU A 56 -27.11 3.70 -5.79
CA GLU A 56 -27.57 2.94 -4.62
C GLU A 56 -26.40 2.51 -3.71
N LEU A 57 -25.26 2.13 -4.30
CA LEU A 57 -24.05 1.80 -3.55
C LEU A 57 -23.52 2.98 -2.75
N GLN A 58 -23.51 4.19 -3.34
CA GLN A 58 -23.07 5.40 -2.64
C GLN A 58 -24.03 5.80 -1.53
N LEU A 59 -25.34 5.55 -1.68
CA LEU A 59 -26.31 5.76 -0.61
C LEU A 59 -26.06 4.79 0.55
N LEU A 60 -25.82 3.52 0.25
CA LEU A 60 -25.51 2.51 1.25
C LEU A 60 -24.17 2.80 1.96
N GLU A 61 -23.13 3.22 1.24
CA GLU A 61 -21.87 3.66 1.84
C GLU A 61 -22.09 4.84 2.79
N ARG A 62 -22.92 5.82 2.41
CA ARG A 62 -23.28 6.95 3.29
C ARG A 62 -24.01 6.51 4.54
N GLU A 63 -24.84 5.49 4.45
CA GLU A 63 -25.53 4.95 5.62
C GLU A 63 -24.56 4.23 6.56
N ILE A 64 -23.74 3.33 6.02
CA ILE A 64 -22.77 2.54 6.80
C ILE A 64 -21.75 3.44 7.48
N TRP A 65 -21.22 4.43 6.76
CA TRP A 65 -20.12 5.27 7.22
C TRP A 65 -20.55 6.63 7.77
N GLY A 66 -21.84 6.99 7.71
CA GLY A 66 -22.32 8.35 7.99
C GLY A 66 -22.02 8.87 9.40
N SER A 67 -21.83 7.98 10.38
CA SER A 67 -21.41 8.34 11.74
C SER A 67 -19.95 8.79 11.83
N LEU A 68 -19.11 8.34 10.88
CA LEU A 68 -17.68 8.63 10.84
C LEU A 68 -17.34 9.61 9.71
N ILE A 69 -18.01 9.55 8.57
CA ILE A 69 -17.76 10.38 7.38
C ILE A 69 -18.95 11.30 7.17
N ASN A 70 -18.75 12.61 7.36
CA ASN A 70 -19.82 13.60 7.29
C ASN A 70 -19.75 14.54 6.07
N ASP A 71 -18.59 14.65 5.43
CA ASP A 71 -18.43 15.39 4.18
C ASP A 71 -18.17 14.44 3.00
N TRP A 72 -19.08 14.45 2.03
CA TRP A 72 -19.08 13.59 0.84
C TRP A 72 -18.87 14.39 -0.45
N SER A 73 -18.38 15.63 -0.34
CA SER A 73 -18.22 16.55 -1.48
C SER A 73 -17.14 16.13 -2.48
N SER A 74 -16.17 15.31 -2.07
CA SER A 74 -15.17 14.71 -2.97
C SER A 74 -14.57 13.42 -2.41
N GLU A 75 -14.09 12.53 -3.30
CA GLU A 75 -13.35 11.32 -2.92
C GLU A 75 -12.13 11.66 -2.03
N ALA A 76 -11.49 12.80 -2.27
CA ALA A 76 -10.37 13.29 -1.47
C ALA A 76 -10.77 13.55 0.00
N ILE A 77 -11.88 14.26 0.21
CA ILE A 77 -12.37 14.58 1.57
C ILE A 77 -12.90 13.33 2.28
N VAL A 78 -13.53 12.41 1.55
CA VAL A 78 -13.96 11.11 2.08
C VAL A 78 -12.75 10.29 2.53
N GLN A 79 -11.72 10.20 1.69
CA GLN A 79 -10.49 9.49 2.02
C GLN A 79 -9.77 10.09 3.22
N GLN A 80 -9.62 11.42 3.28
CA GLN A 80 -8.99 12.08 4.42
C GLN A 80 -9.74 11.79 5.73
N GLN A 81 -11.07 11.87 5.72
CA GLN A 81 -11.87 11.52 6.91
C GLN A 81 -11.74 10.03 7.27
N TYR A 82 -11.67 9.13 6.29
CA TYR A 82 -11.45 7.71 6.53
C TYR A 82 -10.09 7.45 7.17
N GLU A 83 -9.03 8.09 6.68
CA GLU A 83 -7.69 8.02 7.27
C GLU A 83 -7.69 8.55 8.71
N ASP A 84 -8.27 9.74 8.93
CA ASP A 84 -8.27 10.41 10.23
C ASP A 84 -9.16 9.73 11.27
N ARG A 85 -10.33 9.22 10.87
CA ARG A 85 -11.38 8.74 11.78
C ARG A 85 -11.51 7.22 11.81
N VAL A 86 -10.87 6.49 10.90
CA VAL A 86 -10.88 5.01 10.86
C VAL A 86 -9.46 4.46 10.97
N LEU A 87 -8.55 4.81 10.06
CA LEU A 87 -7.22 4.19 10.03
C LEU A 87 -6.32 4.63 11.18
N LYS A 88 -6.22 5.92 11.47
CA LYS A 88 -5.37 6.43 12.57
C LYS A 88 -5.79 5.88 13.95
N PRO A 89 -7.08 5.80 14.31
CA PRO A 89 -7.50 5.14 15.55
C PRO A 89 -7.14 3.66 15.63
N LEU A 90 -7.12 2.94 14.50
CA LEU A 90 -6.82 1.50 14.46
C LEU A 90 -5.32 1.19 14.39
N LEU A 91 -4.55 2.00 13.68
CA LEU A 91 -3.17 1.71 13.30
C LEU A 91 -2.15 2.66 13.94
N GLY A 92 -2.59 3.73 14.60
CA GLY A 92 -1.74 4.78 15.16
C GLY A 92 -1.37 5.86 14.14
N SER A 93 -1.23 7.10 14.61
CA SER A 93 -0.89 8.26 13.77
C SER A 93 0.51 8.16 13.14
N ASP A 94 1.44 7.49 13.82
CA ASP A 94 2.85 7.42 13.40
C ASP A 94 3.06 6.53 12.18
N PHE A 95 2.08 5.67 11.87
CA PHE A 95 2.12 4.74 10.74
C PHE A 95 1.26 5.19 9.56
N ILE A 96 0.52 6.29 9.70
CA ILE A 96 -0.36 6.84 8.66
C ILE A 96 0.17 8.21 8.28
N TYR A 97 0.87 8.27 7.15
CA TYR A 97 1.33 9.53 6.57
C TYR A 97 0.16 10.37 6.09
N GLN A 98 0.27 11.69 6.27
CA GLN A 98 -0.70 12.63 5.74
C GLN A 98 -0.32 13.04 4.32
N ASP A 99 -1.12 12.57 3.37
CA ASP A 99 -0.98 12.94 1.98
C ASP A 99 -1.67 14.27 1.72
N ARG A 100 -1.04 15.15 0.94
CA ARG A 100 -1.67 16.41 0.56
C ARG A 100 -2.46 16.18 -0.72
N HIS A 101 -3.78 16.15 -0.60
CA HIS A 101 -4.69 16.02 -1.74
C HIS A 101 -4.63 17.26 -2.65
N ILE A 102 -4.51 17.03 -3.95
CA ILE A 102 -4.41 18.07 -4.98
C ILE A 102 -5.37 17.75 -6.13
N GLN A 103 -6.09 18.77 -6.59
CA GLN A 103 -6.83 18.71 -7.85
C GLN A 103 -5.98 19.36 -8.95
N LEU A 104 -5.52 18.57 -9.91
CA LEU A 104 -4.78 19.07 -11.06
C LEU A 104 -5.69 19.93 -11.96
N THR A 105 -5.12 20.96 -12.58
CA THR A 105 -5.81 21.66 -13.66
C THR A 105 -5.94 20.74 -14.88
N PRO A 106 -6.95 20.93 -15.73
CA PRO A 106 -7.10 20.15 -16.96
C PRO A 106 -5.84 20.19 -17.84
N GLU A 107 -5.21 21.35 -17.95
CA GLU A 107 -4.02 21.60 -18.76
C GLU A 107 -2.82 20.83 -18.20
N TYR A 108 -2.66 20.82 -16.86
CA TYR A 108 -1.57 20.11 -16.20
C TYR A 108 -1.70 18.60 -16.35
N ALA A 109 -2.91 18.07 -16.11
CA ALA A 109 -3.18 16.64 -16.27
C ALA A 109 -2.97 16.17 -17.71
N ALA A 110 -3.37 16.98 -18.71
CA ALA A 110 -3.15 16.71 -20.13
C ALA A 110 -1.66 16.72 -20.48
N ALA A 111 -0.89 17.71 -20.00
CA ALA A 111 0.55 17.79 -20.24
C ALA A 111 1.29 16.57 -19.65
N LEU A 112 0.97 16.20 -18.39
CA LEU A 112 1.57 15.03 -17.74
C LEU A 112 1.18 13.72 -18.43
N SER A 113 -0.09 13.60 -18.86
CA SER A 113 -0.60 12.47 -19.63
C SER A 113 0.14 12.30 -20.97
N GLN A 114 0.33 13.39 -21.70
CA GLN A 114 1.04 13.39 -22.99
C GLN A 114 2.52 13.03 -22.81
N LEU A 115 3.20 13.63 -21.82
CA LEU A 115 4.62 13.42 -21.58
C LEU A 115 4.94 11.95 -21.27
N HIS A 116 4.09 11.30 -20.48
CA HIS A 116 4.31 9.92 -20.01
C HIS A 116 3.48 8.86 -20.74
N GLN A 117 2.68 9.26 -21.74
CA GLN A 117 1.79 8.39 -22.51
C GLN A 117 0.82 7.59 -21.63
N LEU A 118 0.22 8.26 -20.63
CA LEU A 118 -0.75 7.69 -19.70
C LEU A 118 -2.07 8.46 -19.78
N GLN A 119 -3.19 7.81 -19.47
CA GLN A 119 -4.48 8.49 -19.31
C GLN A 119 -4.66 8.83 -17.83
N LEU A 120 -4.35 10.07 -17.44
CA LEU A 120 -4.42 10.51 -16.05
C LEU A 120 -5.71 11.28 -15.79
N ALA A 121 -6.27 11.04 -14.60
CA ALA A 121 -7.35 11.84 -14.05
C ALA A 121 -6.77 13.10 -13.40
N ARG A 122 -7.62 13.86 -12.69
CA ARG A 122 -7.22 15.12 -12.06
C ARG A 122 -7.00 15.00 -10.55
N GLN A 123 -7.44 13.91 -9.95
CA GLN A 123 -7.22 13.63 -8.54
C GLN A 123 -5.78 13.16 -8.34
N ALA A 124 -5.05 13.88 -7.49
CA ALA A 124 -3.67 13.58 -7.16
C ALA A 124 -3.37 13.77 -5.66
N TRP A 125 -2.25 13.20 -5.24
CA TRP A 125 -1.66 13.35 -3.91
C TRP A 125 -0.21 13.76 -4.06
N LEU A 126 0.22 14.72 -3.27
CA LEU A 126 1.61 15.06 -3.09
C LEU A 126 2.08 14.45 -1.77
N GLU A 127 3.04 13.55 -1.88
CA GLU A 127 3.52 12.68 -0.81
C GLU A 127 5.04 12.82 -0.70
N HIS A 128 5.62 12.45 0.44
CA HIS A 128 7.07 12.29 0.53
C HIS A 128 7.49 11.01 -0.18
N ASP A 129 8.62 11.04 -0.87
CA ASP A 129 9.20 9.84 -1.45
C ASP A 129 9.80 8.97 -0.35
N HIS A 130 9.01 8.06 0.21
CA HIS A 130 9.45 7.12 1.24
C HIS A 130 10.50 6.09 0.76
N THR A 131 10.86 6.09 -0.52
CA THR A 131 11.97 5.26 -1.04
C THR A 131 13.34 5.92 -0.87
N VAL A 132 13.34 7.20 -0.50
CA VAL A 132 14.53 7.96 -0.09
C VAL A 132 14.34 8.46 1.34
N PHE A 133 15.43 8.54 2.10
CA PHE A 133 15.40 9.18 3.40
C PHE A 133 16.10 10.53 3.27
N PRO A 134 15.38 11.67 3.34
CA PRO A 134 16.02 12.97 3.27
C PRO A 134 16.78 13.21 4.57
N GLY A 135 18.10 13.08 4.52
CA GLY A 135 18.96 13.43 5.63
C GLY A 135 20.24 14.12 5.13
N PRO A 136 20.63 15.28 5.70
CA PRO A 136 22.04 15.54 5.85
C PRO A 136 22.53 14.46 6.81
N VAL A 137 23.23 13.46 6.28
CA VAL A 137 24.01 12.57 7.15
C VAL A 137 24.81 13.51 8.04
N HIS A 138 24.73 13.33 9.35
CA HIS A 138 25.64 13.99 10.27
C HIS A 138 27.06 13.82 9.74
N ALA A 139 27.56 14.82 9.01
CA ALA A 139 28.95 15.15 8.93
C ALA A 139 29.30 15.56 10.36
N THR A 140 29.42 14.55 11.22
CA THR A 140 30.26 14.66 12.40
C THR A 140 31.60 15.12 11.83
N PRO A 141 32.11 16.29 12.25
CA PRO A 141 33.42 16.73 11.81
C PRO A 141 34.41 15.59 12.10
N GLY A 142 34.94 14.96 11.05
CA GLY A 142 35.79 13.76 11.15
C GLY A 142 35.30 12.50 10.42
N ASN A 143 34.11 12.48 9.81
CA ASN A 143 33.57 11.30 9.13
C ASN A 143 33.24 11.53 7.64
N GLU A 144 34.08 12.30 6.93
CA GLU A 144 33.92 12.73 5.52
C GLU A 144 33.95 11.60 4.47
N GLY A 145 33.97 10.32 4.89
CA GLY A 145 34.05 9.16 4.00
C GLY A 145 32.89 8.17 4.06
N THR A 146 31.96 8.28 5.01
CA THR A 146 30.93 7.25 5.22
C THR A 146 29.70 7.55 4.37
N ARG A 147 29.59 6.91 3.20
CA ARG A 147 28.37 6.94 2.39
C ARG A 147 27.23 6.27 3.16
N VAL A 148 26.16 7.00 3.44
CA VAL A 148 24.90 6.43 3.92
C VAL A 148 24.11 5.93 2.72
N CYS A 149 23.67 4.68 2.82
CA CYS A 149 22.80 4.03 1.85
C CYS A 149 21.41 3.90 2.46
N THR A 150 20.38 4.30 1.72
CA THR A 150 18.99 4.07 2.13
C THR A 150 18.49 2.77 1.50
N ILE A 151 18.00 1.84 2.33
CA ILE A 151 17.30 0.64 1.87
C ILE A 151 15.84 0.76 2.30
N CYS A 152 14.94 0.80 1.32
CA CYS A 152 13.50 0.81 1.55
C CYS A 152 12.88 -0.52 1.12
N VAL A 153 11.97 -1.03 1.95
CA VAL A 153 11.30 -2.32 1.78
C VAL A 153 9.79 -2.09 1.73
N GLU A 154 9.18 -2.27 0.56
CA GLU A 154 7.72 -2.26 0.41
C GLU A 154 7.18 -3.68 0.62
N LEU A 155 6.37 -3.88 1.67
CA LEU A 155 5.75 -5.15 2.00
C LEU A 155 4.24 -5.11 1.77
N LYS A 156 3.69 -6.14 1.11
CA LYS A 156 2.24 -6.41 1.11
C LYS A 156 1.98 -7.67 1.91
N PRO A 157 1.68 -7.55 3.22
CA PRO A 157 1.75 -8.67 4.16
C PRO A 157 0.60 -9.68 3.97
N LYS A 158 -0.50 -9.28 3.32
CA LYS A 158 -1.73 -10.09 3.16
C LYS A 158 -2.38 -10.37 4.52
N CYS A 159 -3.36 -11.30 4.56
CA CYS A 159 -4.10 -11.66 5.76
C CYS A 159 -3.28 -12.60 6.66
N GLY A 160 -3.06 -12.20 7.91
CA GLY A 160 -2.20 -12.85 8.90
C GLY A 160 -2.92 -13.79 9.87
N PHE A 161 -4.18 -14.14 9.63
CA PHE A 161 -4.94 -15.07 10.47
C PHE A 161 -5.71 -16.10 9.65
N LEU A 162 -6.14 -17.18 10.31
CA LEU A 162 -7.08 -18.16 9.78
C LEU A 162 -8.48 -17.84 10.31
N PRO A 163 -9.51 -17.85 9.46
CA PRO A 163 -10.86 -17.57 9.90
C PRO A 163 -11.37 -18.65 10.87
N THR A 164 -12.08 -18.22 11.90
CA THR A 164 -12.66 -19.10 12.94
C THR A 164 -14.18 -19.22 12.84
N SER A 165 -14.81 -18.50 11.91
CA SER A 165 -16.26 -18.44 11.77
C SER A 165 -16.90 -19.82 11.67
N ALA A 166 -17.95 -20.05 12.46
CA ALA A 166 -18.75 -21.27 12.42
C ALA A 166 -19.58 -21.40 11.13
N CYS A 167 -19.78 -20.29 10.42
CA CYS A 167 -20.62 -20.24 9.22
C CYS A 167 -19.90 -20.64 7.94
N ILE A 168 -18.58 -20.89 7.98
CA ILE A 168 -17.86 -21.50 6.86
C ILE A 168 -18.47 -22.88 6.58
N HIS A 169 -18.96 -23.06 5.35
CA HIS A 169 -19.60 -24.30 4.92
C HIS A 169 -18.62 -25.48 5.09
N PRO A 170 -19.08 -26.67 5.53
CA PRO A 170 -18.23 -27.87 5.63
C PRO A 170 -17.38 -28.21 4.39
N LYS A 171 -17.84 -27.90 3.17
CA LYS A 171 -17.08 -28.12 1.93
C LYS A 171 -15.88 -27.19 1.79
N HIS A 172 -15.85 -26.08 2.53
CA HIS A 172 -14.79 -25.09 2.54
C HIS A 172 -13.96 -25.14 3.84
N ALA A 173 -14.02 -26.25 4.61
CA ALA A 173 -13.34 -26.41 5.89
C ALA A 173 -11.82 -26.12 5.83
N ILE A 174 -11.19 -26.38 4.67
CA ILE A 174 -9.78 -26.08 4.40
C ILE A 174 -9.40 -24.61 4.68
N LYS A 175 -10.35 -23.67 4.60
CA LYS A 175 -10.14 -22.26 4.94
C LYS A 175 -9.67 -22.05 6.38
N ARG A 176 -10.02 -22.96 7.30
CA ARG A 176 -9.62 -22.91 8.71
C ARG A 176 -8.22 -23.47 8.96
N GLU A 177 -7.61 -24.10 7.96
CA GLU A 177 -6.31 -24.79 8.08
C GLU A 177 -5.24 -24.11 7.22
N ILE A 178 -5.61 -23.62 6.04
CA ILE A 178 -4.68 -23.07 5.05
C ILE A 178 -4.91 -21.56 4.89
N PRO A 179 -3.86 -20.73 5.03
CA PRO A 179 -3.94 -19.28 4.85
C PRO A 179 -4.55 -18.91 3.50
N ARG A 180 -5.41 -17.87 3.50
CA ARG A 180 -6.05 -17.37 2.27
C ARG A 180 -5.05 -17.06 1.17
N PHE A 181 -3.85 -16.57 1.52
CA PHE A 181 -2.77 -16.31 0.56
C PHE A 181 -2.36 -17.58 -0.20
N GLN A 182 -2.12 -18.69 0.50
CA GLN A 182 -1.70 -19.96 -0.11
C GLN A 182 -2.81 -20.55 -0.98
N LEU A 183 -4.06 -20.56 -0.50
CA LEU A 183 -5.21 -20.95 -1.34
C LEU A 183 -5.30 -20.11 -2.63
N HIS A 184 -5.01 -18.81 -2.55
CA HIS A 184 -5.01 -17.92 -3.71
C HIS A 184 -3.79 -18.14 -4.62
N GLN A 185 -2.65 -18.62 -4.12
CA GLN A 185 -1.50 -18.98 -4.97
C GLN A 185 -1.88 -20.09 -5.95
N HIS A 186 -2.62 -21.12 -5.51
CA HIS A 186 -3.12 -22.18 -6.39
C HIS A 186 -3.97 -21.64 -7.54
N LEU A 187 -4.91 -20.74 -7.24
CA LEU A 187 -5.74 -20.10 -8.26
C LEU A 187 -4.90 -19.26 -9.23
N LYS A 188 -3.93 -18.49 -8.73
CA LYS A 188 -3.07 -17.66 -9.58
C LYS A 188 -2.19 -18.51 -10.51
N CYS A 189 -1.64 -19.63 -10.03
CA CYS A 189 -0.89 -20.57 -10.86
C CYS A 189 -1.79 -21.20 -11.93
N ALA A 190 -2.98 -21.67 -11.56
CA ALA A 190 -3.94 -22.25 -12.51
C ALA A 190 -4.36 -21.25 -13.61
N GLN A 191 -4.41 -19.96 -13.27
CA GLN A 191 -4.72 -18.87 -14.22
C GLN A 191 -3.49 -18.33 -14.96
N GLY A 192 -2.30 -18.89 -14.77
CA GLY A 192 -1.05 -18.41 -15.38
C GLY A 192 -0.62 -17.01 -14.91
N LYS A 193 -1.22 -16.47 -13.84
CA LYS A 193 -0.89 -15.14 -13.28
C LYS A 193 0.44 -15.13 -12.54
N VAL A 194 0.90 -16.29 -12.07
CA VAL A 194 2.23 -16.47 -11.46
C VAL A 194 2.81 -17.80 -11.94
N GLN A 195 4.13 -17.86 -12.12
CA GLN A 195 4.81 -19.05 -12.64
C GLN A 195 4.87 -20.20 -11.64
N ARG A 196 4.97 -19.88 -10.33
CA ARG A 196 5.06 -20.86 -9.24
C ARG A 196 4.47 -20.31 -7.95
N HIS A 197 4.12 -21.21 -7.04
CA HIS A 197 3.69 -20.85 -5.69
C HIS A 197 4.85 -20.22 -4.90
N SER A 198 4.58 -19.09 -4.25
CA SER A 198 5.50 -18.53 -3.25
C SER A 198 5.43 -19.36 -1.96
N ALA A 199 6.58 -19.59 -1.30
CA ALA A 199 6.62 -20.18 0.04
C ALA A 199 6.35 -19.16 1.15
N TYR A 200 6.08 -17.90 0.80
CA TYR A 200 5.71 -16.88 1.78
C TYR A 200 4.45 -17.29 2.55
N ASN A 201 4.54 -17.22 3.87
CA ASN A 201 3.43 -17.50 4.77
C ASN A 201 3.12 -16.25 5.62
N PRO A 202 1.96 -15.59 5.41
CA PRO A 202 1.54 -14.48 6.24
C PRO A 202 1.49 -14.82 7.74
N LEU A 203 1.10 -16.04 8.12
CA LEU A 203 1.04 -16.43 9.53
C LEU A 203 2.41 -16.40 10.22
N ASP A 204 3.49 -16.59 9.45
CA ASP A 204 4.85 -16.49 9.95
C ASP A 204 5.30 -15.03 10.07
N LEU A 205 4.93 -14.16 9.14
CA LEU A 205 5.22 -12.73 9.23
C LEU A 205 4.49 -12.07 10.41
N PHE A 206 3.24 -12.45 10.66
CA PHE A 206 2.41 -11.93 11.76
C PHE A 206 2.58 -12.68 13.09
N SER A 207 3.58 -13.57 13.19
CA SER A 207 3.73 -14.45 14.35
C SER A 207 4.23 -13.77 15.62
N GLY A 208 4.92 -12.63 15.49
CA GLY A 208 5.70 -12.03 16.57
C GLY A 208 6.94 -12.84 16.97
N ASP A 209 7.21 -13.98 16.32
CA ASP A 209 8.41 -14.80 16.53
C ASP A 209 9.46 -14.43 15.47
N VAL A 210 10.62 -13.92 15.90
CA VAL A 210 11.66 -13.40 15.01
C VAL A 210 12.10 -14.45 13.99
N ALA A 211 12.27 -15.71 14.40
CA ALA A 211 12.71 -16.77 13.50
C ALA A 211 11.67 -17.07 12.41
N ARG A 212 10.37 -17.08 12.74
CA ARG A 212 9.26 -17.20 11.77
C ARG A 212 9.18 -16.00 10.84
N MET A 213 9.29 -14.79 11.39
CA MET A 213 9.28 -13.56 10.60
C MET A 213 10.44 -13.54 9.59
N GLN A 214 11.66 -13.89 10.01
CA GLN A 214 12.81 -14.06 9.13
C GLN A 214 12.55 -15.10 8.02
N ARG A 215 11.93 -16.25 8.34
CA ARG A 215 11.54 -17.25 7.32
C ARG A 215 10.58 -16.67 6.30
N ALA A 216 9.58 -15.89 6.73
CA ALA A 216 8.63 -15.24 5.85
C ALA A 216 9.31 -14.21 4.93
N LEU A 217 10.21 -13.38 5.48
CA LEU A 217 10.97 -12.38 4.72
C LEU A 217 11.93 -13.04 3.72
N ARG A 218 12.60 -14.13 4.09
CA ARG A 218 13.44 -14.92 3.17
C ARG A 218 12.63 -15.47 2.00
N ALA A 219 11.43 -16.00 2.29
CA ALA A 219 10.54 -16.49 1.24
C ALA A 219 10.06 -15.36 0.31
N LEU A 220 9.84 -14.15 0.83
CA LEU A 220 9.55 -12.96 0.04
C LEU A 220 10.73 -12.54 -0.84
N LEU A 221 11.98 -12.58 -0.35
CA LEU A 221 13.15 -12.28 -1.18
C LEU A 221 13.30 -13.26 -2.34
N ARG A 222 13.06 -14.55 -2.10
CA ARG A 222 13.17 -15.60 -3.11
C ARG A 222 12.05 -15.54 -4.15
N ASP A 223 10.83 -15.23 -3.72
CA ASP A 223 9.63 -15.18 -4.56
C ASP A 223 8.84 -13.88 -4.30
N PRO A 224 9.35 -12.69 -4.71
CA PRO A 224 8.76 -11.40 -4.34
C PRO A 224 7.33 -11.21 -4.85
N GLN A 225 7.04 -11.73 -6.05
CA GLN A 225 5.79 -11.49 -6.77
C GLN A 225 5.38 -10.01 -6.69
N ASN A 226 4.17 -9.70 -6.22
CA ASN A 226 3.74 -8.33 -5.91
C ASN A 226 3.70 -8.05 -4.40
N ASN A 227 4.34 -8.91 -3.61
CA ASN A 227 4.35 -8.88 -2.16
C ASN A 227 5.56 -8.18 -1.55
N LEU A 228 6.65 -8.07 -2.31
CA LEU A 228 7.86 -7.39 -1.89
C LEU A 228 8.37 -6.52 -3.05
N ARG A 229 8.75 -5.28 -2.73
CA ARG A 229 9.66 -4.47 -3.55
C ARG A 229 10.77 -3.91 -2.68
N LEU A 230 11.91 -3.69 -3.31
CA LEU A 230 13.11 -3.19 -2.66
C LEU A 230 13.58 -1.97 -3.42
N PHE A 231 14.04 -0.97 -2.69
CA PHE A 231 14.62 0.24 -3.26
C PHE A 231 15.94 0.53 -2.53
N VAL A 232 16.94 0.93 -3.31
CA VAL A 232 18.23 1.38 -2.79
C VAL A 232 18.49 2.77 -3.33
N ASP A 233 18.62 3.73 -2.42
CA ASP A 233 18.73 5.17 -2.72
C ASP A 233 17.62 5.63 -3.69
N GLY A 234 16.37 5.23 -3.43
CA GLY A 234 15.21 5.56 -4.26
C GLY A 234 15.06 4.76 -5.55
N VAL A 235 16.05 3.95 -5.92
CA VAL A 235 16.04 3.16 -7.16
C VAL A 235 15.58 1.74 -6.88
N GLN A 236 14.55 1.28 -7.58
CA GLN A 236 14.05 -0.09 -7.42
C GLN A 236 15.16 -1.11 -7.73
N ALA A 237 15.40 -2.03 -6.80
CA ALA A 237 16.42 -3.06 -6.89
C ALA A 237 15.79 -4.44 -7.08
N ALA A 238 16.39 -5.26 -7.95
CA ALA A 238 16.11 -6.68 -7.98
C ALA A 238 16.74 -7.35 -6.73
N PRO A 239 16.17 -8.45 -6.19
CA PRO A 239 16.72 -9.12 -5.01
C PRO A 239 18.21 -9.47 -5.09
N GLY A 240 18.70 -9.93 -6.25
CA GLY A 240 20.13 -10.23 -6.43
C GLY A 240 21.05 -9.00 -6.40
N ARG A 241 20.54 -7.81 -6.75
CA ARG A 241 21.28 -6.55 -6.63
C ARG A 241 21.40 -6.12 -5.16
N LEU A 242 20.34 -6.36 -4.37
CA LEU A 242 20.36 -6.10 -2.92
C LEU A 242 21.45 -6.92 -2.23
N GLU A 243 21.62 -8.19 -2.60
CA GLU A 243 22.66 -9.06 -2.01
C GLU A 243 24.07 -8.46 -2.14
N HIS A 244 24.40 -8.00 -3.34
CA HIS A 244 25.68 -7.33 -3.61
C HIS A 244 25.84 -6.06 -2.76
N GLN A 245 24.80 -5.22 -2.72
CA GLN A 245 24.84 -3.97 -1.96
C GLN A 245 24.93 -4.21 -0.45
N LEU A 246 24.22 -5.20 0.09
CA LEU A 246 24.28 -5.57 1.50
C LEU A 246 25.65 -6.13 1.89
N ALA A 247 26.33 -6.83 0.98
CA ALA A 247 27.71 -7.29 1.19
C ALA A 247 28.69 -6.10 1.26
N GLU A 248 28.48 -5.06 0.46
CA GLU A 248 29.31 -3.84 0.44
C GLU A 248 29.08 -2.93 1.66
N ILE A 249 27.83 -2.77 2.10
CA ILE A 249 27.44 -1.81 3.16
C ILE A 249 27.96 -2.23 4.55
N SER A 250 28.08 -3.54 4.82
CA SER A 250 28.31 -4.04 6.18
C SER A 250 29.44 -5.07 6.29
N ALA A 251 30.40 -5.12 5.36
CA ALA A 251 31.53 -6.05 5.46
C ALA A 251 32.30 -5.87 6.80
N PRO A 252 32.58 -6.95 7.56
CA PRO A 252 32.43 -8.37 7.24
C PRO A 252 31.14 -9.05 7.76
N GLN A 253 30.25 -8.33 8.44
CA GLN A 253 29.01 -8.86 9.05
C GLN A 253 27.76 -8.61 8.17
N GLY A 254 27.97 -8.18 6.93
CA GLY A 254 26.92 -7.88 5.96
C GLY A 254 26.36 -9.12 5.28
N GLY A 255 25.30 -8.91 4.50
CA GLY A 255 24.63 -9.95 3.74
C GLY A 255 23.15 -10.08 4.07
N ILE A 256 22.48 -10.99 3.34
CA ILE A 256 21.03 -11.16 3.41
C ILE A 256 20.58 -11.60 4.81
N GLU A 257 21.28 -12.54 5.43
CA GLU A 257 20.80 -13.16 6.67
C GLU A 257 20.78 -12.18 7.86
N PRO A 258 21.87 -11.44 8.15
CA PRO A 258 21.83 -10.37 9.14
C PRO A 258 20.78 -9.31 8.79
N PHE A 259 20.66 -8.91 7.51
CA PHE A 259 19.65 -7.93 7.10
C PHE A 259 18.21 -8.39 7.40
N LEU A 260 17.89 -9.64 7.08
CA LEU A 260 16.57 -10.22 7.35
C LEU A 260 16.28 -10.31 8.85
N GLU A 261 17.28 -10.63 9.65
CA GLU A 261 17.18 -10.64 11.10
C GLU A 261 16.88 -9.25 11.67
N HIS A 262 17.68 -8.25 11.28
CA HIS A 262 17.46 -6.87 11.70
C HIS A 262 16.07 -6.38 11.27
N LEU A 263 15.66 -6.64 10.02
CA LEU A 263 14.33 -6.26 9.53
C LEU A 263 13.20 -6.93 10.34
N ALA A 264 13.35 -8.21 10.68
CA ALA A 264 12.38 -8.91 11.52
C ALA A 264 12.27 -8.30 12.93
N ILE A 265 13.40 -8.01 13.57
CA ILE A 265 13.46 -7.36 14.89
C ILE A 265 12.86 -5.96 14.82
N THR A 266 13.18 -5.17 13.80
CA THR A 266 12.60 -3.83 13.59
C THR A 266 11.08 -3.89 13.44
N LEU A 267 10.56 -4.81 12.63
CA LEU A 267 9.12 -5.00 12.45
C LEU A 267 8.42 -5.45 13.75
N GLN A 268 9.08 -6.32 14.53
CA GLN A 268 8.57 -6.79 15.81
C GLN A 268 8.49 -5.64 16.83
N HIS A 269 9.58 -4.88 17.00
CA HIS A 269 9.64 -3.75 17.92
C HIS A 269 8.71 -2.59 17.52
N ALA A 270 8.52 -2.37 16.22
CA ALA A 270 7.60 -1.35 15.73
C ALA A 270 6.13 -1.65 16.08
N GLY A 271 5.75 -2.91 16.34
CA GLY A 271 4.38 -3.29 16.72
C GLY A 271 3.32 -3.13 15.61
N ILE A 272 3.66 -2.57 14.45
CA ILE A 272 2.70 -2.30 13.37
C ILE A 272 2.00 -3.56 12.85
N LEU A 273 2.70 -4.70 12.80
CA LEU A 273 2.10 -5.95 12.35
C LEU A 273 1.03 -6.46 13.33
N GLU A 274 1.17 -6.18 14.62
CA GLU A 274 0.15 -6.51 15.63
C GLU A 274 -1.11 -5.66 15.43
N LEU A 275 -0.94 -4.35 15.21
CA LEU A 275 -2.05 -3.43 14.93
C LEU A 275 -2.79 -3.81 13.64
N VAL A 276 -2.04 -4.08 12.56
CA VAL A 276 -2.62 -4.55 11.29
C VAL A 276 -3.33 -5.88 11.47
N LEU A 277 -2.78 -6.83 12.24
CA LEU A 277 -3.44 -8.11 12.51
C LEU A 277 -4.74 -7.94 13.30
N ALA A 278 -4.75 -7.06 14.30
CA ALA A 278 -5.96 -6.72 15.07
C ALA A 278 -7.04 -6.12 14.16
N ALA A 279 -6.67 -5.18 13.28
CA ALA A 279 -7.58 -4.60 12.30
C ALA A 279 -8.10 -5.65 11.30
N GLN A 280 -7.25 -6.58 10.84
CA GLN A 280 -7.68 -7.69 9.97
C GLN A 280 -8.69 -8.62 10.65
N LYS A 281 -8.52 -8.89 11.95
CA LYS A 281 -9.42 -9.75 12.74
C LYS A 281 -10.77 -9.11 13.06
N LEU A 282 -11.00 -7.84 12.67
CA LEU A 282 -12.35 -7.27 12.65
C LEU A 282 -13.28 -8.05 11.68
N ASP A 283 -12.72 -8.77 10.71
CA ASP A 283 -13.43 -9.84 10.01
C ASP A 283 -13.58 -11.08 10.91
N ALA A 284 -14.49 -10.99 11.89
CA ALA A 284 -14.79 -12.08 12.82
C ALA A 284 -15.67 -13.18 12.20
N HIS A 285 -16.30 -12.88 11.07
CA HIS A 285 -17.41 -13.65 10.52
C HIS A 285 -17.06 -14.42 9.24
N ASP A 286 -15.93 -14.09 8.59
CA ASP A 286 -15.61 -14.53 7.24
C ASP A 286 -16.66 -14.07 6.22
N VAL A 287 -16.24 -13.89 4.98
CA VAL A 287 -17.13 -13.45 3.90
C VAL A 287 -18.33 -14.40 3.66
N GLU A 288 -18.21 -15.69 4.01
CA GLU A 288 -19.31 -16.66 3.87
C GLU A 288 -20.49 -16.40 4.83
N ASP A 289 -20.29 -15.65 5.92
CA ASP A 289 -21.39 -15.27 6.82
C ASP A 289 -22.00 -13.91 6.45
N PHE A 290 -21.33 -13.15 5.58
CA PHE A 290 -21.74 -11.80 5.19
C PHE A 290 -23.08 -11.75 4.44
N SER A 291 -23.48 -12.84 3.76
CA SER A 291 -24.77 -12.90 3.07
C SER A 291 -25.98 -12.74 4.01
N LYS A 292 -25.82 -13.04 5.30
CA LYS A 292 -26.87 -12.84 6.31
C LYS A 292 -26.94 -11.40 6.81
N TRP A 293 -25.88 -10.61 6.60
CA TRP A 293 -25.82 -9.20 6.98
C TRP A 293 -26.49 -8.31 5.93
N THR A 294 -26.39 -8.65 4.64
CA THR A 294 -27.06 -7.91 3.57
C THR A 294 -28.58 -7.93 3.68
N GLU A 295 -29.17 -8.95 4.31
CA GLU A 295 -30.61 -9.03 4.60
C GLU A 295 -31.04 -8.10 5.76
N ARG A 296 -30.08 -7.64 6.59
CA ARG A 296 -30.33 -6.80 7.77
C ARG A 296 -29.99 -5.33 7.55
N LEU A 297 -29.20 -5.01 6.53
CA LEU A 297 -29.08 -3.64 6.07
C LEU A 297 -30.46 -3.24 5.54
N PRO A 298 -31.04 -2.11 6.00
CA PRO A 298 -32.32 -1.67 5.48
C PRO A 298 -32.15 -1.51 3.98
N MET A 299 -32.78 -2.40 3.22
CA MET A 299 -32.95 -2.20 1.79
C MET A 299 -33.53 -0.80 1.63
N VAL A 300 -32.75 0.12 1.06
CA VAL A 300 -33.28 1.38 0.56
C VAL A 300 -34.48 0.98 -0.29
N HIS A 301 -35.68 1.17 0.24
CA HIS A 301 -36.92 0.90 -0.46
C HIS A 301 -37.03 1.98 -1.54
N CYS A 302 -36.31 1.80 -2.64
CA CYS A 302 -36.65 2.50 -3.87
C CYS A 302 -37.97 1.91 -4.33
N GLY A 303 -39.00 2.76 -4.28
CA GLY A 303 -40.35 2.43 -4.67
C GLY A 303 -40.40 1.71 -6.01
N THR A 304 -41.28 0.72 -6.06
CA THR A 304 -41.87 0.17 -7.27
C THR A 304 -42.11 1.30 -8.29
N ILE A 305 -41.52 1.17 -9.47
CA ILE A 305 -42.08 1.74 -10.70
C ILE A 305 -43.05 0.69 -11.25
#